data_AF-C7P3B8-F1
#
_entry.id   AF-C7P3B8-F1
#
_cell.length_a   1.000
_cell.length_b   1.000
_cell.length_c   1.000
_cell.angle_alpha   90.00
_cell.angle_beta   90.00
_cell.angle_gamma   90.00
#
_symmetry.space_group_name_H-M   'P 1'
#
loop_
_entity.id
_entity.type
_entity.pdbx_description
1 polymer ?
#
loop_
_entity_poly.entity_id
_entity_poly.type
_entity_poly.pdbx_seq_one_letter_code
_entity_poly.pdbx_strand_id
1 'polypeptide(L)'
;MKKRDYEETQLILKDVDRFFHTSSVDAVPDWFTTGIMLSPDIELPPLFGDSRERFRTVLRYLDNQNYLTQDGRINQLFKKRGSVSYTLFLATVLGYDRIVLCGVDMVDSKYFWDERRGQLNEEDIPIPEPNMERNPEEVHKTNDASRQGIPLEQIIYDIDEELLRPNGIELYTETKRSALHPKVPHFEVQ
;
A
#
# COMPACT_ATOMS: atom_id res chain seq x y z
N MET A 1 -11.53 15.33 22.54
CA MET A 1 -10.65 14.13 22.52
C MET A 1 -9.71 14.19 23.70
N LYS A 2 -9.55 13.11 24.48
CA LYS A 2 -8.76 13.14 25.73
C LYS A 2 -7.33 12.69 25.44
N LYS A 3 -6.36 13.31 26.11
CA LYS A 3 -4.92 12.98 26.02
C LYS A 3 -4.64 11.47 26.10
N ARG A 4 -5.31 10.79 27.02
CA ARG A 4 -5.18 9.35 27.28
C ARG A 4 -5.52 8.47 26.08
N ASP A 5 -6.42 8.93 25.20
CA ASP A 5 -6.82 8.18 24.00
C ASP A 5 -5.67 8.07 22.97
N TYR A 6 -4.63 8.91 23.11
CA TYR A 6 -3.51 9.03 22.17
C TYR A 6 -2.19 8.47 22.69
N GLU A 7 -2.07 8.20 23.99
CA GLU A 7 -0.82 7.73 24.60
C GLU A 7 -0.44 6.32 24.10
N GLU A 8 -1.42 5.49 23.73
CA GLU A 8 -1.24 4.11 23.27
C GLU A 8 -1.61 3.92 21.78
N THR A 9 -2.13 4.94 21.12
CA THR A 9 -2.60 4.84 19.74
C THR A 9 -1.47 5.15 18.77
N GLN A 10 -1.28 4.28 17.78
CA GLN A 10 -0.35 4.55 16.69
C GLN A 10 -0.94 5.58 15.74
N LEU A 11 -0.21 6.66 15.49
CA LEU A 11 -0.64 7.73 14.57
C LEU A 11 0.08 7.64 13.25
N ILE A 12 -0.70 7.65 12.17
CA ILE A 12 -0.21 7.79 10.80
C ILE A 12 -0.54 9.20 10.33
N LEU A 13 0.48 10.02 10.09
CA LEU A 13 0.32 11.37 9.55
C LEU A 13 0.53 11.34 8.04
N LYS A 14 -0.54 11.53 7.28
CA LYS A 14 -0.51 11.64 5.81
C LYS A 14 -0.29 13.09 5.36
N ASP A 15 0.16 13.27 4.12
CA ASP A 15 0.36 14.57 3.47
C ASP A 15 1.34 15.51 4.20
N VAL A 16 2.28 14.94 4.96
CA VAL A 16 3.26 15.70 5.77
C VAL A 16 4.16 16.61 4.91
N ASP A 17 4.31 16.32 3.63
CA ASP A 17 5.03 17.16 2.64
C ASP A 17 4.44 18.56 2.49
N ARG A 18 3.13 18.73 2.73
CA ARG A 18 2.49 20.05 2.75
C ARG A 18 2.86 20.87 3.98
N PHE A 19 3.37 20.22 5.03
CA PHE A 19 3.64 20.81 6.33
C PHE A 19 5.13 20.90 6.67
N PHE A 20 6.02 20.17 5.96
CA PHE A 20 7.46 20.22 6.19
C PHE A 20 8.10 21.60 5.97
N HIS A 21 7.47 22.49 5.19
CA HIS A 21 7.94 23.87 5.05
C HIS A 21 7.57 24.79 6.21
N THR A 22 6.64 24.39 7.10
CA THR A 22 6.05 25.28 8.11
C THR A 22 6.02 24.70 9.52
N SER A 23 6.28 23.40 9.70
CA SER A 23 6.11 22.72 10.98
C SER A 23 7.40 22.03 11.40
N SER A 24 8.03 22.55 12.46
CA SER A 24 9.09 21.82 13.15
C SER A 24 8.50 20.57 13.80
N VAL A 25 9.20 19.44 13.67
CA VAL A 25 8.94 18.20 14.41
C VAL A 25 8.95 18.45 15.94
N ASP A 26 9.57 19.54 16.39
CA ASP A 26 9.56 20.01 17.79
C ASP A 26 8.15 20.33 18.31
N ALA A 27 7.15 20.48 17.42
CA ALA A 27 5.76 20.69 17.80
C ALA A 27 5.06 19.40 18.29
N VAL A 28 5.68 18.23 18.10
CA VAL A 28 5.15 16.95 18.61
C VAL A 28 5.36 16.89 20.12
N PRO A 29 4.29 16.81 20.94
CA PRO A 29 4.44 16.76 22.39
C PRO A 29 5.24 15.55 22.87
N ASP A 30 6.04 15.71 23.93
CA ASP A 30 6.88 14.64 24.46
C ASP A 30 6.11 13.49 25.11
N TRP A 31 4.86 13.74 25.51
CA TRP A 31 3.96 12.68 25.99
C TRP A 31 3.44 11.79 24.85
N PHE A 32 3.67 12.18 23.59
CA PHE A 32 3.37 11.37 22.43
C PHE A 32 4.52 10.38 22.21
N THR A 33 4.46 9.26 22.94
CA THR A 33 5.54 8.27 23.09
C THR A 33 5.47 7.13 22.08
N THR A 34 4.31 6.89 21.46
CA THR A 34 4.12 5.85 20.45
C THR A 34 4.57 6.34 19.09
N GLY A 35 5.34 5.50 18.38
CA GLY A 35 6.00 5.87 17.12
C GLY A 35 5.05 6.48 16.11
N ILE A 36 5.27 7.76 15.78
CA ILE A 36 4.56 8.45 14.71
C ILE A 36 5.03 7.84 13.40
N MET A 37 4.10 7.32 12.60
CA MET A 37 4.41 7.01 11.21
C MET A 37 4.15 8.26 10.38
N LEU A 38 5.22 8.87 9.90
CA LEU A 38 5.10 9.86 8.84
C LEU A 38 4.87 9.09 7.56
N SER A 39 3.77 9.42 6.89
CA SER A 39 3.41 8.93 5.58
C SER A 39 3.54 10.09 4.60
N PRO A 40 4.75 10.64 4.38
CA PRO A 40 4.97 11.51 3.24
C PRO A 40 4.55 10.76 1.98
N ASP A 41 3.99 11.48 1.00
CA ASP A 41 3.86 10.94 -0.34
C ASP A 41 5.27 10.94 -0.94
N ILE A 42 6.13 10.03 -0.45
CA ILE A 42 7.40 9.71 -1.09
C ILE A 42 7.01 8.94 -2.33
N GLU A 43 6.82 9.66 -3.44
CA GLU A 43 7.27 9.11 -4.70
C GLU A 43 8.75 8.77 -4.48
N LEU A 44 9.07 7.48 -4.41
CA LEU A 44 10.47 7.03 -4.41
C LEU A 44 11.18 7.86 -5.48
N PRO A 45 12.27 8.59 -5.15
CA PRO A 45 12.93 9.46 -6.10
C PRO A 45 13.05 8.76 -7.45
N PRO A 46 12.76 9.43 -8.59
CA PRO A 46 12.73 8.77 -9.91
C PRO A 46 13.97 7.90 -10.18
N LEU A 47 15.13 8.28 -9.60
CA LEU A 47 16.37 7.51 -9.52
C LEU A 47 16.22 6.02 -9.10
N PHE A 48 15.19 5.69 -8.32
CA PHE A 48 14.88 4.37 -7.79
C PHE A 48 13.77 3.62 -8.56
N GLY A 49 13.17 4.25 -9.58
CA GLY A 49 11.81 3.92 -10.04
C GLY A 49 11.64 3.35 -11.45
N ASP A 50 12.71 3.24 -12.24
CA ASP A 50 12.58 3.01 -13.70
C ASP A 50 12.83 1.56 -14.13
N SER A 51 13.38 0.74 -13.24
CA SER A 51 13.62 -0.69 -13.50
C SER A 51 13.35 -1.53 -12.26
N ARG A 52 12.87 -2.76 -12.50
CA ARG A 52 12.63 -3.75 -11.43
C ARG A 52 13.89 -4.03 -10.62
N GLU A 53 15.04 -4.13 -11.27
CA GLU A 53 16.33 -4.40 -10.60
C GLU A 53 16.69 -3.31 -9.58
N ARG A 54 16.52 -2.03 -9.94
CA ARG A 54 16.76 -0.91 -9.03
C ARG A 54 15.76 -0.91 -7.88
N PHE A 55 14.49 -1.14 -8.18
CA PHE A 55 13.45 -1.22 -7.16
C PHE A 55 13.76 -2.30 -6.11
N ARG A 56 14.11 -3.51 -6.56
CA ARG A 56 14.53 -4.61 -5.67
C ARG A 56 15.76 -4.25 -4.83
N THR A 57 16.73 -3.55 -5.42
CA THR A 57 17.92 -3.07 -4.69
C THR A 57 17.55 -2.10 -3.58
N VAL A 58 16.57 -1.22 -3.81
CA VAL A 58 16.07 -0.31 -2.79
C VAL A 58 15.33 -1.06 -1.68
N LEU A 59 14.47 -2.03 -2.02
CA LEU A 59 13.78 -2.85 -1.02
C LEU A 59 14.77 -3.50 -0.07
N ARG A 60 15.81 -4.16 -0.61
CA ARG A 60 16.88 -4.74 0.19
C ARG A 60 17.62 -3.70 1.04
N TYR A 61 17.88 -2.51 0.49
CA TYR A 61 18.53 -1.45 1.26
C TYR A 61 17.66 -1.01 2.44
N LEU A 62 16.36 -0.78 2.22
CA LEU A 62 15.43 -0.37 3.26
C LEU A 62 15.33 -1.40 4.39
N ASP A 63 15.22 -2.68 4.01
CA ASP A 63 15.17 -3.81 4.93
C ASP A 63 16.47 -3.92 5.76
N ASN A 64 17.63 -3.96 5.10
CA ASN A 64 18.94 -4.09 5.77
C ASN A 64 19.31 -2.91 6.67
N GLN A 65 18.68 -1.75 6.49
CA GLN A 65 18.92 -0.56 7.31
C GLN A 65 17.84 -0.36 8.38
N ASN A 66 16.95 -1.35 8.57
CA ASN A 66 15.83 -1.32 9.53
C ASN A 66 14.85 -0.15 9.34
N TYR A 67 14.81 0.46 8.14
CA TYR A 67 13.86 1.54 7.83
C TYR A 67 12.39 1.09 7.85
N LEU A 68 12.15 -0.22 7.90
CA LEU A 68 10.83 -0.83 7.91
C LEU A 68 10.47 -1.42 9.29
N THR A 69 11.21 -1.05 10.33
CA THR A 69 10.94 -1.44 11.72
C THR A 69 10.37 -0.27 12.53
N GLN A 70 9.76 -0.54 13.68
CA GLN A 70 9.25 0.49 14.60
C GLN A 70 10.26 0.81 15.72
N ASP A 71 11.52 1.03 15.37
CA ASP A 71 12.58 1.30 16.35
C ASP A 71 12.71 2.79 16.70
N GLY A 72 12.10 3.68 15.90
CA GLY A 72 12.14 5.13 16.06
C GLY A 72 10.87 5.76 16.62
N ARG A 73 11.02 6.95 17.22
CA ARG A 73 9.90 7.87 17.54
C ARG A 73 9.16 8.33 16.29
N ILE A 74 9.85 8.31 15.14
CA ILE A 74 9.37 8.75 13.83
C ILE A 74 9.77 7.69 12.80
N ASN A 75 8.78 7.04 12.21
CA ASN A 75 8.96 5.99 11.20
C ASN A 75 8.51 6.51 9.82
N GLN A 76 9.13 6.01 8.75
CA GLN A 76 8.79 6.36 7.38
C GLN A 76 7.91 5.28 6.77
N LEU A 77 6.86 5.69 6.07
CA LEU A 77 5.97 4.77 5.37
C LEU A 77 6.01 5.01 3.86
N PHE A 78 6.65 4.09 3.15
CA PHE A 78 6.89 4.19 1.72
C PHE A 78 5.67 3.82 0.86
N LYS A 79 5.66 4.31 -0.39
CA LYS A 79 4.63 4.02 -1.38
C LYS A 79 5.26 3.88 -2.76
N LYS A 80 4.80 2.92 -3.56
CA LYS A 80 5.20 2.79 -4.97
C LYS A 80 4.03 2.32 -5.82
N ARG A 81 3.36 3.27 -6.47
CA ARG A 81 2.21 3.06 -7.36
C ARG A 81 0.99 2.46 -6.64
N GLY A 82 -0.11 3.20 -6.61
CA GLY A 82 -1.37 2.75 -6.00
C GLY A 82 -1.31 2.65 -4.47
N SER A 83 -2.47 2.42 -3.85
CA SER A 83 -2.61 2.24 -2.40
C SER A 83 -2.14 0.86 -1.93
N VAL A 84 -2.16 -0.16 -2.79
CA VAL A 84 -1.80 -1.54 -2.43
C VAL A 84 -0.35 -1.64 -1.96
N SER A 85 0.60 -1.03 -2.69
CA SER A 85 2.01 -1.01 -2.27
C SER A 85 2.20 -0.34 -0.91
N TYR A 86 1.49 0.76 -0.68
CA TYR A 86 1.49 1.47 0.60
C TYR A 86 0.98 0.60 1.75
N THR A 87 -0.12 -0.12 1.57
CA THR A 87 -0.61 -1.04 2.60
C THR A 87 0.31 -2.23 2.84
N LEU A 88 1.05 -2.71 1.83
CA LEU A 88 2.07 -3.75 2.02
C LEU A 88 3.24 -3.26 2.87
N PHE A 89 3.76 -2.06 2.61
CA PHE A 89 4.78 -1.46 3.46
C PHE A 89 4.24 -1.23 4.88
N LEU A 90 3.00 -0.76 5.02
CA LEU A 90 2.38 -0.55 6.33
C LEU A 90 2.26 -1.86 7.10
N ALA A 91 1.78 -2.93 6.46
CA ALA A 91 1.68 -4.24 7.08
C ALA A 91 3.04 -4.78 7.54
N THR A 92 4.09 -4.51 6.76
CA THR A 92 5.47 -4.86 7.13
C THR A 92 5.92 -4.10 8.38
N VAL A 93 5.75 -2.78 8.41
CA VAL A 93 6.11 -1.94 9.56
C VAL A 93 5.30 -2.33 10.80
N LEU A 94 4.04 -2.72 10.62
CA LEU A 94 3.17 -3.17 11.71
C LEU A 94 3.46 -4.60 12.20
N GLY A 95 4.34 -5.35 11.53
CA GLY A 95 4.72 -6.70 11.92
C GLY A 95 3.59 -7.73 11.72
N TYR A 96 2.82 -7.61 10.64
CA TYR A 96 1.84 -8.64 10.29
C TYR A 96 2.55 -9.90 9.83
N ASP A 97 2.14 -11.06 10.36
CA ASP A 97 2.65 -12.36 9.90
C ASP A 97 2.01 -12.82 8.58
N ARG A 98 0.78 -12.36 8.31
CA ARG A 98 0.00 -12.76 7.14
C ARG A 98 -0.80 -11.61 6.54
N ILE A 99 -0.77 -11.51 5.22
CA ILE A 99 -1.47 -10.51 4.42
C ILE A 99 -2.33 -11.22 3.37
N VAL A 100 -3.63 -10.91 3.34
CA VAL A 100 -4.56 -11.39 2.31
C VAL A 100 -5.05 -10.20 1.51
N LEU A 101 -4.79 -10.19 0.20
CA LEU A 101 -5.22 -9.16 -0.72
C LEU A 101 -6.67 -9.42 -1.16
N CYS A 102 -7.60 -8.67 -0.59
CA CYS A 102 -9.02 -8.70 -0.94
C CYS A 102 -9.38 -7.59 -1.93
N GLY A 103 -10.18 -7.91 -2.95
CA GLY A 103 -10.53 -6.96 -4.01
C GLY A 103 -9.37 -6.46 -4.87
N VAL A 104 -8.24 -7.19 -4.92
CA VAL A 104 -7.08 -6.91 -5.77
C VAL A 104 -6.97 -8.01 -6.83
N ASP A 105 -7.70 -7.86 -7.93
CA ASP A 105 -7.67 -8.80 -9.05
C ASP A 105 -6.67 -8.39 -10.14
N MET A 106 -6.59 -7.11 -10.51
CA MET A 106 -5.72 -6.54 -11.56
C MET A 106 -5.86 -7.20 -12.93
N VAL A 107 -7.00 -7.85 -13.19
CA VAL A 107 -7.30 -8.50 -14.48
C VAL A 107 -7.82 -7.47 -15.47
N ASP A 108 -8.78 -6.65 -15.04
CA ASP A 108 -9.39 -5.60 -15.83
C ASP A 108 -9.67 -4.37 -14.94
N SER A 109 -10.41 -3.38 -15.43
CA SER A 109 -10.76 -2.19 -14.64
C SER A 109 -12.20 -2.19 -14.13
N LYS A 110 -12.87 -3.35 -14.13
CA LYS A 110 -14.17 -3.54 -13.52
C LYS A 110 -14.02 -3.57 -12.01
N TYR A 111 -14.94 -2.89 -11.35
CA TYR A 111 -15.09 -2.93 -9.91
C TYR A 111 -16.27 -3.82 -9.55
N PHE A 112 -16.29 -4.34 -8.32
CA PHE A 112 -17.36 -5.23 -7.84
C PHE A 112 -18.76 -4.61 -7.92
N TRP A 113 -18.85 -3.26 -7.85
CA TRP A 113 -20.12 -2.54 -7.92
C TRP A 113 -20.61 -2.33 -9.35
N ASP A 114 -19.80 -2.55 -10.38
CA ASP A 114 -20.26 -2.33 -11.76
C ASP A 114 -21.29 -3.37 -12.18
N GLU A 115 -21.08 -4.63 -11.80
CA GLU A 115 -22.03 -5.73 -12.07
C GLU A 115 -23.31 -5.62 -11.22
N ARG A 116 -23.20 -5.02 -10.03
CA ARG A 116 -24.30 -4.90 -9.07
C ARG A 116 -24.93 -3.51 -9.02
N ARG A 117 -24.53 -2.58 -9.90
CA ARG A 117 -24.94 -1.16 -9.83
C ARG A 117 -26.44 -0.96 -9.72
N GLY A 118 -27.23 -1.67 -10.54
CA GLY A 118 -28.69 -1.59 -10.51
C GLY A 118 -29.26 -1.96 -9.14
N GLN A 119 -28.85 -3.11 -8.61
CA GLN A 119 -29.25 -3.58 -7.28
C GLN A 119 -28.80 -2.62 -6.17
N LEU A 120 -27.54 -2.17 -6.20
CA LEU A 120 -26.99 -1.29 -5.16
C LEU A 120 -27.69 0.08 -5.16
N ASN A 121 -28.09 0.59 -6.33
CA ASN A 121 -28.89 1.81 -6.45
C ASN A 121 -30.30 1.62 -5.88
N GLU A 122 -30.93 0.47 -6.11
CA GLU A 122 -32.26 0.15 -5.53
C GLU A 122 -32.20 0.01 -4.00
N GLU A 123 -31.06 -0.39 -3.45
CA GLU A 123 -30.81 -0.52 -2.01
C GLU A 123 -30.34 0.79 -1.35
N ASP A 124 -30.33 1.92 -2.08
CA ASP A 124 -29.79 3.22 -1.61
C ASP A 124 -28.33 3.14 -1.09
N ILE A 125 -27.55 2.18 -1.60
CA ILE A 125 -26.13 2.04 -1.24
C ILE A 125 -25.32 3.03 -2.08
N PRO A 126 -24.54 3.94 -1.45
CA PRO A 126 -23.76 4.92 -2.18
C PRO A 126 -22.61 4.22 -2.93
N ILE A 127 -22.59 4.40 -4.25
CA ILE A 127 -21.52 3.91 -5.13
C ILE A 127 -20.97 5.06 -5.98
N PRO A 128 -19.70 5.00 -6.42
CA PRO A 128 -19.14 6.04 -7.28
C PRO A 128 -19.95 6.21 -8.58
N GLU A 129 -20.00 7.41 -9.14
CA GLU A 129 -20.60 7.61 -10.47
C GLU A 129 -19.79 6.88 -11.56
N PRO A 130 -20.43 6.40 -12.64
CA PRO A 130 -19.72 5.81 -13.76
C PRO A 130 -18.71 6.81 -14.34
N ASN A 131 -17.43 6.43 -14.36
CA ASN A 131 -16.43 7.23 -15.03
C ASN A 131 -16.50 6.94 -16.54
N MET A 132 -17.07 7.87 -17.30
CA MET A 132 -17.24 7.76 -18.76
C MET A 132 -15.92 7.60 -19.53
N GLU A 133 -14.78 7.97 -18.93
CA GLU A 133 -13.45 7.79 -19.52
C GLU A 133 -12.83 6.41 -19.21
N ARG A 134 -13.47 5.60 -18.37
CA ARG A 134 -12.95 4.28 -17.99
C ARG A 134 -13.58 3.22 -18.89
N ASN A 135 -12.76 2.57 -19.71
CA ASN A 135 -13.16 1.36 -20.40
C ASN A 135 -12.95 0.15 -19.46
N PRO A 136 -14.01 -0.53 -18.99
CA PRO A 136 -13.90 -1.64 -18.05
C PRO A 136 -13.08 -2.81 -18.56
N GLU A 137 -12.96 -2.96 -19.88
CA GLU A 137 -12.21 -4.05 -20.53
C GLU A 137 -10.72 -3.72 -20.74
N GLU A 138 -10.31 -2.49 -20.47
CA GLU A 138 -8.91 -2.09 -20.55
C GLU A 138 -8.13 -2.45 -19.29
N VAL A 139 -6.82 -2.66 -19.49
CA VAL A 139 -5.86 -2.83 -18.40
C VAL A 139 -5.95 -1.65 -17.44
N HIS A 140 -6.07 -1.93 -16.15
CA HIS A 140 -6.17 -0.89 -15.14
C HIS A 140 -4.95 0.06 -15.20
N LYS A 141 -5.17 1.38 -15.00
CA LYS A 141 -4.11 2.42 -15.11
C LYS A 141 -2.90 2.15 -14.20
N THR A 142 -3.05 1.41 -13.10
CA THR A 142 -1.96 1.01 -12.21
C THR A 142 -1.16 -0.20 -12.70
N ASN A 143 -1.62 -0.93 -13.71
CA ASN A 143 -0.89 -2.03 -14.33
C ASN A 143 -0.36 -1.70 -15.74
N ASP A 144 -0.72 -0.54 -16.30
CA ASP A 144 -0.21 -0.04 -17.57
C ASP A 144 1.29 0.37 -17.48
N ALA A 145 2.19 -0.41 -18.08
CA ALA A 145 3.63 -0.13 -18.05
C ALA A 145 4.00 1.19 -18.75
N SER A 146 3.23 1.62 -19.75
CA SER A 146 3.52 2.82 -20.55
C SER A 146 3.42 4.12 -19.75
N ARG A 147 2.69 4.09 -18.63
CA ARG A 147 2.46 5.27 -17.79
C ARG A 147 3.54 5.50 -16.74
N GLN A 148 4.09 4.46 -16.12
CA GLN A 148 4.97 4.60 -14.94
C GLN A 148 6.07 3.52 -14.81
N GLY A 149 6.55 2.95 -15.93
CA GLY A 149 7.72 2.07 -15.98
C GLY A 149 7.47 0.65 -15.47
N ILE A 150 7.15 0.49 -14.18
CA ILE A 150 6.92 -0.81 -13.53
C ILE A 150 5.42 -0.99 -13.23
N PRO A 151 4.75 -2.01 -13.79
CA PRO A 151 3.38 -2.39 -13.44
C PRO A 151 3.21 -2.67 -11.93
N LEU A 152 2.06 -2.33 -11.36
CA LEU A 152 1.76 -2.62 -9.94
C LEU A 152 1.91 -4.10 -9.61
N GLU A 153 1.51 -4.99 -10.52
CA GLU A 153 1.68 -6.43 -10.34
C GLU A 153 3.14 -6.81 -10.08
N GLN A 154 4.07 -6.25 -10.87
CA GLN A 154 5.50 -6.50 -10.70
C GLN A 154 6.04 -5.88 -9.41
N ILE A 155 5.51 -4.73 -9.00
CA ILE A 155 5.84 -4.11 -7.71
C ILE A 155 5.44 -5.01 -6.55
N ILE A 156 4.24 -5.61 -6.60
CA ILE A 156 3.75 -6.53 -5.55
C ILE A 156 4.66 -7.77 -5.49
N TYR A 157 5.02 -8.36 -6.63
CA TYR A 157 5.96 -9.47 -6.65
C TYR A 157 7.34 -9.10 -6.09
N ASP A 158 7.87 -7.94 -6.47
CA ASP A 158 9.19 -7.51 -5.98
C ASP A 158 9.16 -7.24 -4.47
N ILE A 159 8.06 -6.69 -3.92
CA ILE A 159 7.84 -6.55 -2.48
C ILE A 159 7.77 -7.92 -1.79
N ASP A 160 6.99 -8.86 -2.32
CA ASP A 160 6.89 -10.21 -1.75
C ASP A 160 8.24 -10.93 -1.72
N GLU A 161 8.97 -10.86 -2.82
CA GLU A 161 10.21 -11.60 -2.99
C GLU A 161 11.39 -11.03 -2.19
N GLU A 162 11.50 -9.70 -2.09
CA GLU A 162 12.66 -9.03 -1.49
C GLU A 162 12.40 -8.54 -0.06
N LEU A 163 11.14 -8.44 0.36
CA LEU A 163 10.79 -7.89 1.67
C LEU A 163 9.93 -8.84 2.50
N LEU A 164 8.76 -9.28 2.01
CA LEU A 164 7.81 -10.01 2.86
C LEU A 164 8.32 -11.41 3.23
N ARG A 165 8.62 -12.25 2.22
CA ARG A 165 9.06 -13.63 2.47
C ARG A 165 10.38 -13.72 3.25
N PRO A 166 11.41 -12.89 2.98
CA PRO A 166 12.61 -12.85 3.81
C PRO A 166 12.34 -12.54 5.28
N ASN A 167 11.31 -11.74 5.58
CA ASN A 167 10.89 -11.39 6.93
C ASN A 167 9.83 -12.36 7.51
N GLY A 168 9.55 -13.48 6.83
CA GLY A 168 8.59 -14.48 7.31
C GLY A 168 7.12 -14.06 7.19
N ILE A 169 6.83 -13.02 6.41
CA ILE A 169 5.47 -12.53 6.18
C ILE A 169 4.87 -13.26 4.97
N GLU A 170 3.71 -13.87 5.16
CA GLU A 170 3.01 -14.61 4.11
C GLU A 170 2.04 -13.71 3.33
N LEU A 171 2.12 -13.70 2.00
CA LEU A 171 1.21 -12.95 1.13
C LEU A 171 0.26 -13.88 0.36
N TYR A 172 -1.03 -13.55 0.34
CA TYR A 172 -2.07 -14.31 -0.35
C TYR A 172 -3.02 -13.45 -1.18
N THR A 173 -3.69 -14.08 -2.14
CA THR A 173 -4.87 -13.52 -2.82
C THR A 173 -6.16 -14.08 -2.22
N GLU A 174 -7.18 -13.24 -2.13
CA GLU A 174 -8.55 -13.68 -1.75
C GLU A 174 -9.15 -14.63 -2.80
N THR A 175 -8.76 -14.50 -4.08
CA THR A 175 -9.35 -15.29 -5.17
C THR A 175 -8.29 -15.83 -6.13
N LYS A 176 -8.55 -17.02 -6.67
CA LYS A 176 -7.75 -17.64 -7.75
C LYS A 176 -7.89 -16.91 -9.09
N ARG A 177 -8.87 -16.01 -9.23
CA ARG A 177 -9.07 -15.20 -10.43
C ARG A 177 -8.10 -14.01 -10.55
N SER A 178 -7.44 -13.63 -9.46
CA SER A 178 -6.50 -12.50 -9.47
C SER A 178 -5.35 -12.76 -10.44
N ALA A 179 -4.91 -11.74 -11.18
CA ALA A 179 -3.72 -11.77 -12.02
C ALA A 179 -2.44 -12.08 -11.22
N LEU A 180 -2.47 -11.88 -9.90
CA LEU A 180 -1.38 -12.26 -8.99
C LEU A 180 -1.27 -13.78 -8.80
N HIS A 181 -2.35 -14.53 -9.03
CA HIS A 181 -2.37 -15.98 -8.93
C HIS A 181 -1.82 -16.62 -10.24
N PRO A 182 -0.97 -17.66 -10.19
CA PRO A 182 -0.61 -18.48 -9.03
C PRO A 182 0.65 -18.05 -8.28
N LYS A 183 1.31 -16.98 -8.70
CA LYS A 183 2.59 -16.57 -8.10
C LYS A 183 2.43 -16.12 -6.64
N VAL A 184 1.34 -15.41 -6.35
CA VAL A 184 0.82 -15.22 -5.00
C VAL A 184 -0.25 -16.31 -4.75
N PRO A 185 -0.09 -17.14 -3.70
CA PRO A 185 -1.01 -18.23 -3.43
C PRO A 185 -2.40 -17.71 -3.03
N HIS A 186 -3.44 -18.50 -3.31
CA HIS A 186 -4.78 -18.21 -2.82
C HIS A 186 -4.89 -18.55 -1.33
N PHE A 187 -5.55 -17.68 -0.55
CA PHE A 187 -5.83 -17.93 0.86
C PHE A 187 -6.93 -18.97 1.02
N GLU A 188 -6.62 -20.09 1.67
CA GLU A 188 -7.61 -21.11 2.02
C GLU A 188 -8.13 -20.86 3.44
N VAL A 189 -9.45 -20.66 3.57
CA VAL A 189 -10.10 -20.53 4.89
C VAL A 189 -10.12 -21.91 5.54
N GLN A 190 -9.47 -22.04 6.70
CA GLN A 190 -9.49 -23.23 7.54
C GLN A 190 -10.74 -23.29 8.41
#